data_AF-A0A090AH26-F1
#
_entry.id   AF-A0A090AH26-F1
#
_cell.length_a   1.000
_cell.length_b   1.000
_cell.length_c   1.000
_cell.angle_alpha   90.00
_cell.angle_beta   90.00
_cell.angle_gamma   90.00
#
_symmetry.space_group_name_H-M   'P 1'
#
loop_
_entity.id
_entity.type
_entity.pdbx_description
1 polymer ?
#
loop_
_entity_poly.entity_id
_entity_poly.type
_entity_poly.pdbx_seq_one_letter_code
_entity_poly.pdbx_strand_id
1 'polypeptide(L)'
;MDTQQLITRTERVDNIPLLIAQMRKIGLAELINKHFPAQGNWQELSIVQVTTGWLSYILLAGDHCLNQVEIWAERLLITLSTGLEADVRAPDCSDD
;
A
#
# COMPACT_ATOMS: atom_id res chain seq x y z
N MET A 1 -30.31 -19.60 18.44
CA MET A 1 -28.85 -19.73 18.40
C MET A 1 -28.41 -19.02 17.14
N ASP A 2 -27.90 -17.80 17.29
CA ASP A 2 -27.43 -17.00 16.16
C ASP A 2 -26.08 -17.54 15.70
N THR A 3 -26.05 -18.11 14.50
CA THR A 3 -24.80 -18.56 13.88
C THR A 3 -24.03 -17.32 13.44
N GLN A 4 -22.98 -16.96 14.18
CA GLN A 4 -22.03 -15.95 13.72
C GLN A 4 -21.41 -16.41 12.40
N GLN A 5 -21.68 -15.69 11.31
CA GLN A 5 -21.05 -15.95 10.02
C GLN A 5 -19.57 -15.54 10.10
N LEU A 6 -18.68 -16.51 9.92
CA LEU A 6 -17.25 -16.27 9.87
C LEU A 6 -16.86 -15.91 8.44
N ILE A 7 -16.53 -14.64 8.20
CA ILE A 7 -16.07 -14.17 6.89
C ILE A 7 -14.58 -14.48 6.78
N THR A 8 -14.22 -15.39 5.85
CA THR A 8 -12.82 -15.71 5.54
C THR A 8 -12.40 -14.96 4.28
N ARG A 9 -11.30 -14.20 4.36
CA ARG A 9 -10.70 -13.50 3.22
C ARG A 9 -9.37 -14.15 2.86
N THR A 10 -9.12 -14.33 1.55
CA THR A 10 -7.83 -14.80 1.04
C THR A 10 -7.33 -13.80 0.00
N GLU A 11 -6.06 -13.42 0.11
CA GLU A 11 -5.41 -12.48 -0.79
C GLU A 11 -4.27 -13.16 -1.54
N ARG A 12 -4.14 -12.87 -2.83
CA ARG A 12 -3.00 -13.30 -3.63
C ARG A 12 -1.89 -12.26 -3.52
N VAL A 13 -0.94 -12.51 -2.62
CA VAL A 13 0.07 -11.50 -2.23
C VAL A 13 1.19 -11.27 -3.25
N ASP A 14 1.39 -12.24 -4.16
CA ASP A 14 2.46 -12.23 -5.18
C ASP A 14 3.82 -11.74 -4.60
N ASN A 15 4.53 -10.84 -5.31
CA ASN A 15 5.84 -10.32 -4.89
C ASN A 15 5.75 -9.08 -3.99
N ILE A 16 4.55 -8.66 -3.57
CA ILE A 16 4.35 -7.39 -2.84
C ILE A 16 5.14 -7.36 -1.52
N PRO A 17 5.10 -8.40 -0.66
CA PRO A 17 5.88 -8.40 0.59
C PRO A 17 7.38 -8.31 0.32
N LEU A 18 7.86 -8.94 -0.76
CA LEU A 18 9.26 -8.87 -1.15
C LEU A 18 9.66 -7.46 -1.57
N LEU A 19 8.85 -6.79 -2.40
CA LEU A 19 9.09 -5.42 -2.86
C LEU A 19 9.15 -4.43 -1.69
N ILE A 20 8.19 -4.52 -0.76
CA ILE A 20 8.15 -3.68 0.45
C ILE A 20 9.40 -3.93 1.31
N ALA A 21 9.80 -5.19 1.51
CA ALA A 21 11.01 -5.54 2.25
C ALA A 21 12.28 -5.00 1.58
N GLN A 22 12.36 -5.05 0.24
CA GLN A 22 13.49 -4.47 -0.50
C GLN A 22 13.54 -2.95 -0.34
N MET A 23 12.41 -2.25 -0.47
CA MET A 23 12.33 -0.79 -0.27
C MET A 23 12.78 -0.37 1.13
N ARG A 24 12.42 -1.15 2.15
CA ARG A 24 12.91 -0.96 3.52
C ARG A 24 14.42 -1.18 3.61
N LYS A 25 14.94 -2.25 2.99
CA LYS A 25 16.37 -2.58 2.99
C LYS A 25 17.24 -1.50 2.34
N ILE A 26 16.76 -0.85 1.28
CA ILE A 26 17.51 0.21 0.58
C ILE A 26 17.35 1.59 1.22
N GLY A 27 16.58 1.70 2.30
CA GLY A 27 16.36 2.97 2.99
C GLY A 27 15.51 3.97 2.21
N LEU A 28 14.50 3.48 1.47
CA LEU A 28 13.65 4.34 0.65
C LEU A 28 12.87 5.36 1.49
N ALA A 29 12.41 4.97 2.69
CA ALA A 29 11.66 5.84 3.59
C ALA A 29 12.47 7.07 4.01
N GLU A 30 13.74 6.87 4.36
CA GLU A 30 14.67 7.93 4.74
C GLU A 30 14.93 8.88 3.58
N LEU A 31 15.06 8.35 2.36
CA LEU A 31 15.26 9.16 1.16
C LEU A 31 14.02 10.02 0.86
N ILE A 32 12.83 9.42 0.91
CA ILE A 32 11.57 10.16 0.68
C ILE A 32 11.41 11.25 1.73
N ASN A 33 11.54 10.93 3.01
CA ASN A 33 11.39 11.91 4.08
C ASN A 33 12.40 13.06 3.98
N LYS A 34 13.62 12.78 3.54
CA LYS A 34 14.67 13.79 3.34
C LYS A 34 14.34 14.77 2.20
N HIS A 35 13.79 14.27 1.10
CA HIS A 35 13.56 15.07 -0.11
C HIS A 35 12.14 15.62 -0.22
N PHE A 36 11.18 14.97 0.42
CA PHE A 36 9.77 15.31 0.45
C PHE A 36 9.30 15.35 1.92
N PRO A 37 9.75 16.33 2.71
CA PRO A 37 9.27 16.50 4.07
C PRO A 37 7.75 16.67 4.04
N ALA A 38 7.04 15.96 4.92
CA ALA A 38 5.58 15.99 4.95
C ALA A 38 5.05 17.43 5.08
N GLN A 39 4.52 17.97 3.99
CA GLN A 39 3.86 19.28 3.97
C GLN A 39 2.34 19.05 4.02
N GLY A 40 1.73 19.22 5.19
CA GLY A 40 0.29 19.43 5.36
C GLY A 40 -0.65 18.23 5.13
N ASN A 41 -1.65 18.11 5.99
CA ASN A 41 -2.92 17.36 5.85
C ASN A 41 -2.97 15.88 5.44
N TRP A 42 -1.84 15.17 5.26
CA TRP A 42 -1.85 13.71 5.11
C TRP A 42 -2.30 13.05 6.44
N GLN A 43 -3.60 12.82 6.61
CA GLN A 43 -4.17 12.39 7.89
C GLN A 43 -4.19 10.87 8.09
N GLU A 44 -4.13 10.08 7.02
CA GLU A 44 -4.33 8.62 7.10
C GLU A 44 -3.10 7.82 6.66
N LEU A 45 -2.56 8.07 5.46
CA LEU A 45 -1.27 7.51 5.02
C LEU A 45 -0.20 8.59 4.88
N SER A 46 1.02 8.30 5.36
CA SER A 46 2.19 9.13 5.09
C SER A 46 2.62 9.04 3.62
N ILE A 47 3.31 10.08 3.13
CA ILE A 47 3.88 10.07 1.77
C ILE A 47 4.78 8.86 1.50
N VAL A 48 5.50 8.38 2.52
CA VAL A 48 6.32 7.17 2.44
C VAL A 48 5.46 5.94 2.15
N GLN A 49 4.35 5.79 2.87
CA GLN A 49 3.44 4.65 2.72
C GLN A 49 2.75 4.66 1.35
N VAL A 50 2.23 5.81 0.93
CA VAL A 50 1.61 5.99 -0.41
C VAL A 50 2.62 5.66 -1.51
N THR A 51 3.83 6.24 -1.44
CA THR A 51 4.88 5.99 -2.44
C THR A 51 5.30 4.52 -2.47
N THR A 52 5.41 3.86 -1.30
CA THR A 52 5.77 2.44 -1.21
C THR A 52 4.67 1.54 -1.82
N GLY A 53 3.40 1.87 -1.58
CA GLY A 53 2.25 1.19 -2.19
C GLY A 53 2.25 1.32 -3.71
N TRP A 54 2.38 2.56 -4.21
CA TRP A 54 2.43 2.83 -5.65
C TRP A 54 3.61 2.15 -6.35
N LEU A 55 4.82 2.23 -5.79
CA LEU A 55 5.97 1.53 -6.38
C LEU A 55 5.78 0.02 -6.40
N SER A 56 5.14 -0.56 -5.38
CA SER A 56 4.80 -1.98 -5.37
C SER A 56 3.85 -2.34 -6.49
N TYR A 57 2.83 -1.52 -6.74
CA TYR A 57 1.92 -1.68 -7.86
C TYR A 57 2.66 -1.58 -9.21
N ILE A 58 3.41 -0.49 -9.43
CA ILE A 58 4.09 -0.22 -10.71
C ILE A 58 5.04 -1.34 -11.07
N LEU A 59 5.83 -1.83 -10.10
CA LEU A 59 6.80 -2.91 -10.33
C LEU A 59 6.13 -4.28 -10.54
N LEU A 60 4.94 -4.50 -9.97
CA LEU A 60 4.21 -5.76 -10.15
C LEU A 60 3.40 -5.78 -11.44
N ALA A 61 2.67 -4.70 -11.73
CA ALA A 61 1.82 -4.57 -12.91
C ALA A 61 2.62 -4.23 -14.18
N GLY A 62 3.80 -3.63 -14.04
CA GLY A 62 4.56 -3.08 -15.16
C GLY A 62 3.89 -1.85 -15.80
N ASP A 63 2.95 -1.24 -15.07
CA ASP A 63 2.17 -0.09 -15.53
C ASP A 63 2.31 1.06 -14.53
N HIS A 64 2.58 2.25 -15.06
CA HIS A 64 2.73 3.48 -14.28
C HIS A 64 1.40 4.24 -14.12
N CYS A 65 0.33 3.80 -14.79
CA CYS A 65 -0.99 4.39 -14.67
C CYS A 65 -1.59 4.08 -13.30
N LEU A 66 -1.86 5.12 -12.51
CA LEU A 66 -2.32 4.99 -11.13
C LEU A 66 -3.84 4.76 -11.00
N ASN A 67 -4.61 4.98 -12.06
CA ASN A 67 -6.07 4.82 -12.09
C ASN A 67 -6.59 3.40 -11.78
N GLN A 68 -5.73 2.38 -11.71
CA GLN A 68 -6.08 1.01 -11.31
C GLN A 68 -5.56 0.64 -9.92
N VAL A 69 -4.78 1.51 -9.27
CA VAL A 69 -4.14 1.20 -7.98
C VAL A 69 -5.18 1.02 -6.90
N GLU A 70 -6.23 1.83 -6.88
CA GLU A 70 -7.35 1.69 -5.94
C GLU A 70 -7.99 0.30 -6.05
N ILE A 71 -8.39 -0.12 -7.27
CA ILE A 71 -8.98 -1.44 -7.54
C ILE A 71 -8.01 -2.58 -7.18
N TRP A 72 -6.71 -2.38 -7.41
CA TRP A 72 -5.69 -3.34 -6.99
C TRP A 72 -5.59 -3.43 -5.46
N ALA A 73 -5.60 -2.29 -4.76
CA ALA A 73 -5.50 -2.20 -3.31
C ALA A 73 -6.72 -2.82 -2.62
N GLU A 74 -7.92 -2.66 -3.16
CA GLU A 74 -9.15 -3.29 -2.66
C GLU A 74 -8.99 -4.81 -2.45
N ARG A 75 -8.21 -5.47 -3.30
CA ARG A 75 -7.98 -6.92 -3.27
C ARG A 75 -6.90 -7.33 -2.28
N LEU A 76 -6.11 -6.39 -1.77
CA LEU A 76 -4.86 -6.60 -1.04
C LEU A 76 -4.77 -5.83 0.29
N LEU A 77 -5.90 -5.34 0.81
CA LEU A 77 -5.91 -4.50 2.01
C LEU A 77 -5.18 -5.14 3.20
N ILE A 78 -5.31 -6.45 3.45
CA ILE A 78 -4.59 -7.09 4.57
C ILE A 78 -3.08 -7.06 4.31
N THR A 79 -2.67 -7.39 3.08
CA THR A 79 -1.27 -7.41 2.65
C THR A 79 -0.64 -6.03 2.73
N LEU A 80 -1.32 -5.01 2.21
CA LEU A 80 -0.86 -3.63 2.19
C LEU A 80 -0.83 -3.05 3.61
N SER A 81 -1.88 -3.24 4.40
CA SER A 81 -1.89 -2.76 5.79
C SER A 81 -0.78 -3.37 6.62
N THR A 82 -0.52 -4.68 6.45
CA THR A 82 0.56 -5.38 7.14
C THR A 82 1.94 -4.89 6.67
N GLY A 83 2.13 -4.73 5.36
CA GLY A 83 3.43 -4.33 4.79
C GLY A 83 3.79 -2.87 5.03
N LEU A 84 2.79 -1.99 4.99
CA LEU A 84 2.94 -0.54 5.18
C LEU A 84 2.84 -0.11 6.64
N GLU A 85 2.52 -1.05 7.54
CA GLU A 85 2.34 -0.80 8.98
C GLU A 85 1.33 0.34 9.24
N ALA A 86 0.23 0.35 8.47
CA ALA A 86 -0.86 1.31 8.55
C ALA A 86 -2.21 0.64 8.25
N ASP A 87 -3.31 1.28 8.65
CA ASP A 87 -4.64 0.85 8.23
C ASP A 87 -4.93 1.41 6.83
N VAL A 88 -4.67 0.61 5.80
CA VAL A 88 -4.85 0.99 4.39
C VAL A 88 -6.29 0.75 3.97
N ARG A 89 -6.89 1.77 3.38
CA ARG A 89 -8.17 1.69 2.66
C ARG A 89 -7.89 1.92 1.18
N ALA A 90 -8.75 1.37 0.33
CA ALA A 90 -8.57 1.51 -1.12
C ALA A 90 -8.54 2.98 -1.61
N PRO A 91 -9.39 3.90 -1.10
CA PRO A 91 -9.35 5.30 -1.51
C PRO A 91 -8.02 6.00 -1.16
N ASP A 92 -7.28 5.49 -0.17
CA ASP A 92 -5.98 6.06 0.19
C ASP A 92 -4.91 5.80 -0.90
N CYS A 93 -5.23 4.94 -1.87
CA CYS A 93 -4.39 4.59 -3.02
C CYS A 93 -4.88 5.22 -4.34
N SER A 94 -5.93 6.04 -4.29
CA SER A 94 -6.51 6.74 -5.45
C SER A 94 -5.54 7.79 -6.02
N ASP A 95 -5.71 8.13 -7.30
CA ASP A 95 -4.94 9.17 -7.99
C ASP A 95 -5.66 10.53 -8.08
N ASP A 96 -6.86 10.62 -7.51
CA ASP A 96 -7.72 11.82 -7.42
C ASP A 96 -7.36 12.79 -6.28
#